data_AF-A0A2S9I3G4-F1
#
_entry.id   AF-A0A2S9I3G4-F1
#
_cell.length_a   1.000
_cell.length_b   1.000
_cell.length_c   1.000
_cell.angle_alpha   90.00
_cell.angle_beta   90.00
_cell.angle_gamma   90.00
#
_symmetry.space_group_name_H-M   'P 1'
#
loop_
_entity.id
_entity.type
_entity.pdbx_description
1 polymer ?
#
loop_
_entity_poly.entity_id
_entity_poly.type
_entity_poly.pdbx_seq_one_letter_code
_entity_poly.pdbx_strand_id
1 'polypeptide(L)'
;PAVAGPCRSLAAPVNLKCRLAGVDGTFAWDGTSATFTRLSSGDAVAVSVLTPLHVYPVTTAAVSGSIPINTQYDLHDECINVFWIGRNNLKETDLIFNNLVSMVEYVKPLGQEIAICADFNTSTESTGTAGYQQMMELNSRVKNKFPEFYCEIGGVDIRQNFINHANPASADDMDDVSKGLTPRSLRYDNLHPAQALSGSGGSLAPDYALGIGANINAQFTCDFFQSRGWI
;
A
#
# COMPACT_ATOMS: atom_id res chain seq x y z
N PRO A 1 11.63 -15.81 26.15
CA PRO A 1 10.24 -15.64 25.66
C PRO A 1 9.37 -16.73 26.29
N ALA A 2 8.16 -16.41 26.76
CA ALA A 2 7.30 -17.40 27.44
C ALA A 2 6.68 -18.43 26.48
N VAL A 3 6.65 -18.13 25.17
CA VAL A 3 6.20 -19.01 24.07
C VAL A 3 7.08 -18.74 22.84
N ALA A 4 7.35 -19.77 22.03
CA ALA A 4 8.05 -19.61 20.75
C ALA A 4 7.17 -18.83 19.77
N GLY A 5 7.71 -17.81 19.10
CA GLY A 5 6.94 -17.04 18.12
C GLY A 5 7.26 -15.55 18.06
N PRO A 6 6.59 -14.82 17.16
CA PRO A 6 6.73 -13.38 17.03
C PRO A 6 6.24 -12.67 18.30
N CYS A 7 6.97 -11.64 18.74
CA CYS A 7 6.62 -10.85 19.93
C CYS A 7 5.56 -9.77 19.67
N ARG A 8 5.09 -9.66 18.42
CA ARG A 8 3.98 -8.81 18.00
C ARG A 8 3.00 -9.63 17.16
N SER A 9 1.79 -9.11 17.02
CA SER A 9 0.78 -9.71 16.15
C SER A 9 1.35 -9.83 14.74
N LEU A 10 1.44 -11.07 14.27
CA LEU A 10 1.82 -11.44 12.92
C LEU A 10 0.77 -12.43 12.44
N ALA A 11 0.08 -12.10 11.36
CA ALA A 11 -0.91 -12.97 10.76
C ALA A 11 -0.25 -14.30 10.35
N ALA A 12 -0.89 -15.41 10.73
CA ALA A 12 -0.52 -16.75 10.31
C ALA A 12 -1.54 -17.28 9.28
N PRO A 13 -1.15 -18.22 8.40
CA PRO A 13 0.21 -18.72 8.20
C PRO A 13 1.06 -17.74 7.40
N VAL A 14 2.36 -17.69 7.67
CA VAL A 14 3.29 -16.85 6.89
C VAL A 14 4.67 -17.47 6.76
N ASN A 15 5.29 -17.27 5.59
CA ASN A 15 6.68 -17.56 5.32
C ASN A 15 7.38 -16.26 4.89
N LEU A 16 8.30 -15.78 5.72
CA LEU A 16 8.99 -14.51 5.51
C LEU A 16 10.45 -14.78 5.16
N LYS A 17 10.89 -14.33 3.98
CA LYS A 17 12.32 -14.19 3.71
C LYS A 17 12.89 -13.12 4.63
N CYS A 18 13.94 -13.45 5.36
CA CYS A 18 14.43 -12.59 6.43
C CYS A 18 15.86 -12.93 6.85
N ARG A 19 16.39 -12.06 7.72
CA ARG A 19 17.59 -12.29 8.50
C ARG A 19 17.25 -12.40 9.97
N LEU A 20 17.75 -13.45 10.63
CA LEU A 20 17.64 -13.65 12.08
C LEU A 20 19.04 -13.84 12.65
N ALA A 21 19.43 -13.01 13.63
CA ALA A 21 20.78 -13.03 14.23
C ALA A 21 21.93 -12.98 13.20
N GLY A 22 21.76 -12.21 12.12
CA GLY A 22 22.76 -12.10 11.05
C GLY A 22 22.78 -13.26 10.05
N VAL A 23 21.89 -14.24 10.18
CA VAL A 23 21.79 -15.39 9.27
C VAL A 23 20.57 -15.23 8.36
N ASP A 24 20.77 -15.44 7.06
CA ASP A 24 19.69 -15.40 6.06
C ASP A 24 18.88 -16.69 6.04
N GLY A 25 17.57 -16.56 5.84
CA GLY A 25 16.69 -17.70 5.76
C GLY A 25 15.22 -17.33 5.61
N THR A 26 14.37 -18.30 5.93
CA THR A 26 12.92 -18.18 5.93
C THR A 26 12.39 -18.40 7.33
N PHE A 27 11.63 -17.45 7.83
CA PHE A 27 10.86 -17.59 9.06
C PHE A 27 9.44 -18.04 8.73
N ALA A 28 9.05 -19.20 9.24
CA ALA A 28 7.72 -19.78 9.12
C ALA A 28 6.96 -19.63 10.45
N TRP A 29 5.73 -19.14 10.37
CA TRP A 29 4.82 -19.00 11.51
C TRP A 29 3.43 -19.52 11.15
N ASP A 30 2.95 -20.52 11.90
CA ASP A 30 1.64 -21.16 11.67
C ASP A 30 0.57 -20.73 12.70
N GLY A 31 0.92 -19.86 13.65
CA GLY A 31 0.04 -19.43 14.74
C GLY A 31 0.33 -20.13 16.08
N THR A 32 1.08 -21.23 16.05
CA THR A 32 1.44 -22.05 17.22
C THR A 32 2.94 -22.28 17.32
N SER A 33 3.59 -22.57 16.19
CA SER A 33 4.99 -22.94 16.07
C SER A 33 5.73 -21.97 15.16
N ALA A 34 6.94 -21.60 15.56
CA ALA A 34 7.84 -20.77 14.78
C ALA A 34 9.09 -21.57 14.40
N THR A 35 9.39 -21.61 13.10
CA THR A 35 10.59 -22.26 12.56
C THR A 35 11.39 -21.27 11.74
N PHE A 36 12.71 -21.26 11.91
CA PHE A 36 13.62 -20.52 11.03
C PHE A 36 14.50 -21.51 10.27
N THR A 37 14.38 -21.51 8.94
CA THR A 37 15.18 -22.35 8.05
C THR A 37 16.23 -21.49 7.38
N ARG A 38 17.50 -21.77 7.66
CA ARG A 38 18.63 -21.06 7.05
C ARG A 38 18.67 -21.30 5.55
N LEU A 39 19.13 -20.31 4.81
CA LEU A 39 19.41 -20.44 3.38
C LEU A 39 20.65 -21.31 3.13
N SER A 40 21.69 -21.14 3.95
CA SER A 40 22.91 -21.95 3.91
C SER A 40 22.85 -23.10 4.93
N SER A 41 23.45 -24.25 4.58
CA SER A 41 23.58 -25.39 5.50
C SER A 41 24.34 -25.00 6.79
N GLY A 42 23.95 -25.60 7.90
CA GLY A 42 24.64 -25.50 9.19
C GLY A 42 23.82 -26.09 10.33
N ASP A 43 24.43 -26.21 11.50
CA ASP A 43 23.80 -26.87 12.66
C ASP A 43 22.66 -26.04 13.24
N ALA A 44 21.62 -26.74 13.72
CA ALA A 44 20.50 -26.11 14.42
C ALA A 44 20.99 -25.37 15.68
N VAL A 45 20.52 -24.14 15.87
CA VAL A 45 20.85 -23.30 17.03
C VAL A 45 19.56 -22.85 17.69
N ALA A 46 19.47 -23.03 19.01
CA ALA A 46 18.34 -22.55 19.79
C ALA A 46 18.41 -21.02 19.94
N VAL A 47 17.32 -20.34 19.60
CA VAL A 47 17.15 -18.88 19.80
C VAL A 47 16.38 -18.65 21.10
N SER A 48 17.10 -18.64 22.23
CA SER A 48 16.50 -18.60 23.58
C SER A 48 16.14 -17.20 24.09
N VAL A 49 16.62 -16.15 23.41
CA VAL A 49 16.38 -14.75 23.74
C VAL A 49 15.61 -14.05 22.63
N LEU A 50 14.94 -12.95 22.98
CA LEU A 50 14.29 -12.11 21.98
C LEU A 50 15.33 -11.61 20.99
N THR A 51 15.16 -11.99 19.73
CA THR A 51 16.12 -11.74 18.68
C THR A 51 15.42 -10.99 17.54
N PRO A 52 15.97 -9.85 17.07
CA PRO A 52 15.38 -9.12 15.96
C PRO A 52 15.30 -9.97 14.68
N LEU A 53 14.12 -9.97 14.07
CA LEU A 53 13.85 -10.53 12.76
C LEU A 53 13.81 -9.37 11.74
N HIS A 54 14.71 -9.37 10.76
CA HIS A 54 14.70 -8.38 9.69
C HIS A 54 14.06 -9.00 8.46
N VAL A 55 12.82 -8.60 8.15
CA VAL A 55 12.09 -9.12 6.99
C VAL A 55 12.60 -8.43 5.72
N TYR A 56 12.90 -9.22 4.70
CA TYR A 56 13.34 -8.69 3.42
C TYR A 56 12.16 -8.18 2.59
N PRO A 57 12.28 -6.99 1.97
CA PRO A 57 11.25 -6.48 1.07
C PRO A 57 11.33 -7.27 -0.24
N VAL A 58 10.49 -8.29 -0.37
CA VAL A 58 10.48 -9.16 -1.56
C VAL A 58 9.17 -9.07 -2.32
N THR A 59 9.24 -9.19 -3.66
CA THR A 59 8.06 -9.38 -4.49
C THR A 59 7.32 -10.65 -4.06
N THR A 60 6.10 -10.52 -3.54
CA THR A 60 5.28 -11.66 -3.06
C THR A 60 4.32 -12.19 -4.11
N ALA A 61 3.99 -11.39 -5.13
CA ALA A 61 3.12 -11.76 -6.25
C ALA A 61 3.82 -11.48 -7.58
N ALA A 62 3.82 -12.45 -8.48
CA ALA A 62 4.33 -12.24 -9.83
C ALA A 62 3.31 -11.46 -10.67
N VAL A 63 3.78 -10.43 -11.36
CA VAL A 63 3.02 -9.77 -12.43
C VAL A 63 3.63 -10.21 -13.76
N SER A 64 2.80 -10.72 -14.68
CA SER A 64 3.29 -11.21 -15.98
C SER A 64 3.99 -10.09 -16.75
N GLY A 65 5.18 -10.37 -17.27
CA GLY A 65 6.02 -9.37 -17.96
C GLY A 65 6.67 -8.34 -17.03
N SER A 66 6.67 -8.57 -15.71
CA SER A 66 7.23 -7.66 -14.71
C SER A 66 8.25 -8.38 -13.81
N ILE A 67 8.48 -7.86 -12.61
CA ILE A 67 9.46 -8.35 -11.64
C ILE A 67 9.12 -9.77 -11.16
N PRO A 68 10.06 -10.73 -11.20
CA PRO A 68 9.85 -12.09 -10.69
C PRO A 68 9.49 -12.11 -9.20
N ILE A 69 8.71 -13.10 -8.79
CA ILE A 69 8.50 -13.41 -7.37
C ILE A 69 9.85 -13.63 -6.68
N ASN A 70 9.97 -13.22 -5.43
CA ASN A 70 11.18 -13.30 -4.61
C ASN A 70 12.34 -12.36 -4.99
N THR A 71 12.14 -11.41 -5.91
CA THR A 71 13.09 -10.31 -6.12
C THR A 71 13.19 -9.45 -4.86
N GLN A 72 14.41 -9.11 -4.42
CA GLN A 72 14.68 -8.42 -3.15
C GLN A 72 14.98 -6.94 -3.39
N TYR A 73 14.10 -6.03 -2.95
CA TYR A 73 14.12 -4.63 -3.35
C TYR A 73 15.18 -3.76 -2.67
N ASP A 74 15.74 -4.19 -1.53
CA ASP A 74 16.89 -3.52 -0.90
C ASP A 74 18.20 -3.73 -1.67
N LEU A 75 18.16 -4.46 -2.79
CA LEU A 75 19.24 -4.58 -3.76
C LEU A 75 18.99 -3.73 -5.03
N HIS A 76 17.90 -2.96 -5.06
CA HIS A 76 17.40 -2.23 -6.22
C HIS A 76 17.10 -0.78 -5.86
N ASP A 77 18.14 -0.08 -5.43
CA ASP A 77 18.11 1.33 -5.03
C ASP A 77 17.66 2.28 -6.15
N GLU A 78 17.76 1.84 -7.41
CA GLU A 78 17.24 2.51 -8.61
C GLU A 78 15.71 2.54 -8.71
N CYS A 79 14.99 1.78 -7.89
CA CYS A 79 13.54 1.67 -8.00
C CYS A 79 12.79 2.87 -7.40
N ILE A 80 11.69 3.25 -8.06
CA ILE A 80 10.69 4.16 -7.49
C ILE A 80 9.92 3.43 -6.38
N ASN A 81 9.92 4.01 -5.19
CA ASN A 81 9.17 3.50 -4.04
C ASN A 81 7.81 4.18 -3.96
N VAL A 82 6.74 3.42 -4.19
CA VAL A 82 5.35 3.91 -4.09
C VAL A 82 4.73 3.46 -2.78
N PHE A 83 4.40 4.43 -1.92
CA PHE A 83 3.68 4.18 -0.68
C PHE A 83 2.22 4.59 -0.82
N TRP A 84 1.34 3.60 -0.75
CA TRP A 84 -0.11 3.80 -0.70
C TRP A 84 -0.65 2.99 0.48
N ILE A 85 -0.71 3.62 1.65
CA ILE A 85 -0.98 2.93 2.91
C ILE A 85 -1.96 3.70 3.78
N GLY A 86 -2.62 2.97 4.69
CA GLY A 86 -3.44 3.51 5.77
C GLY A 86 -4.87 2.99 5.78
N ARG A 87 -5.42 2.57 4.64
CA ARG A 87 -6.83 2.19 4.54
C ARG A 87 -7.26 1.11 5.53
N ASN A 88 -6.49 0.03 5.61
CA ASN A 88 -6.82 -1.18 6.36
C ASN A 88 -6.83 -0.99 7.88
N ASN A 89 -6.17 0.04 8.40
CA ASN A 89 -6.00 0.28 9.83
C ASN A 89 -6.27 1.74 10.23
N LEU A 90 -7.14 2.44 9.48
CA LEU A 90 -7.39 3.88 9.64
C LEU A 90 -7.61 4.37 11.06
N LYS A 91 -8.22 3.55 11.91
CA LYS A 91 -8.47 3.89 13.32
C LYS A 91 -7.17 4.13 14.10
N GLU A 92 -6.02 3.77 13.53
CA GLU A 92 -4.68 3.90 14.10
C GLU A 92 -3.87 5.00 13.37
N THR A 93 -4.47 6.15 13.03
CA THR A 93 -3.85 7.26 12.26
C THR A 93 -2.42 7.61 12.71
N ASP A 94 -2.17 7.72 14.01
CA ASP A 94 -0.83 8.01 14.54
C ASP A 94 0.18 6.91 14.27
N LEU A 95 -0.23 5.64 14.41
CA LEU A 95 0.62 4.50 14.13
C LEU A 95 0.95 4.43 12.63
N ILE A 96 -0.05 4.64 11.77
CA ILE A 96 0.14 4.69 10.31
C ILE A 96 1.16 5.78 9.96
N PHE A 97 0.95 6.99 10.47
CA PHE A 97 1.84 8.12 10.19
C PHE A 97 3.27 7.85 10.66
N ASN A 98 3.46 7.36 11.88
CA ASN A 98 4.79 7.04 12.41
C ASN A 98 5.47 5.91 11.64
N ASN A 99 4.71 4.89 11.23
CA ASN A 99 5.22 3.80 10.39
C ASN A 99 5.63 4.32 9.01
N LEU A 100 4.82 5.18 8.37
CA LEU A 100 5.17 5.80 7.09
C LEU A 100 6.45 6.63 7.21
N VAL A 101 6.56 7.46 8.25
CA VAL A 101 7.78 8.25 8.50
C VAL A 101 8.99 7.32 8.62
N SER A 102 8.88 6.23 9.37
CA SER A 102 9.96 5.25 9.52
C SER A 102 10.30 4.57 8.18
N MET A 103 9.31 4.25 7.34
CA MET A 103 9.52 3.68 6.02
C MET A 103 10.24 4.65 5.08
N VAL A 104 9.82 5.93 5.05
CA VAL A 104 10.48 6.97 4.26
C VAL A 104 11.91 7.20 4.74
N GLU A 105 12.14 7.31 6.05
CA GLU A 105 13.48 7.49 6.62
C GLU A 105 14.41 6.31 6.34
N TYR A 106 13.87 5.08 6.31
CA TYR A 106 14.61 3.89 5.91
C TYR A 106 14.97 3.88 4.43
N VAL A 107 14.06 4.32 3.55
CA VAL A 107 14.29 4.32 2.10
C VAL A 107 15.22 5.45 1.67
N LYS A 108 15.15 6.65 2.23
CA LYS A 108 16.00 7.79 1.83
C LYS A 108 17.52 7.51 1.70
N PRO A 109 18.17 6.69 2.55
CA PRO A 109 19.58 6.35 2.37
C PRO A 109 19.86 5.30 1.28
N LEU A 110 18.83 4.64 0.75
CA LEU A 110 18.92 3.52 -0.20
C LEU A 110 18.25 3.88 -1.55
N GLY A 111 16.96 4.18 -1.53
CA GLY A 111 16.16 4.48 -2.71
C GLY A 111 16.34 5.90 -3.26
N GLN A 112 16.32 6.03 -4.58
CA GLN A 112 16.47 7.30 -5.29
C GLN A 112 15.18 8.13 -5.31
N GLU A 113 14.01 7.47 -5.42
CA GLU A 113 12.75 8.13 -5.76
C GLU A 113 11.60 7.59 -4.88
N ILE A 114 10.78 8.49 -4.31
CA ILE A 114 9.67 8.16 -3.40
C ILE A 114 8.42 8.92 -3.82
N ALA A 115 7.31 8.19 -4.00
CA ALA A 115 5.96 8.74 -4.16
C ALA A 115 5.03 8.24 -3.06
N ILE A 116 4.24 9.15 -2.49
CA ILE A 116 3.27 8.83 -1.45
C ILE A 116 1.87 9.23 -1.92
N CYS A 117 1.01 8.23 -2.12
CA CYS A 117 -0.35 8.40 -2.61
C CYS A 117 -1.32 8.74 -1.46
N ALA A 118 -2.23 9.67 -1.71
CA ALA A 118 -3.40 9.89 -0.86
C ALA A 118 -4.30 8.64 -0.87
N ASP A 119 -4.85 8.29 0.29
CA ASP A 119 -5.72 7.12 0.43
C ASP A 119 -7.22 7.52 0.42
N PHE A 120 -8.10 6.55 0.17
CA PHE A 120 -9.51 6.77 -0.18
C PHE A 120 -10.46 6.43 0.95
N ASN A 121 -11.56 7.17 1.06
CA ASN A 121 -12.68 6.81 1.93
C ASN A 121 -13.51 5.64 1.37
N THR A 122 -14.08 4.82 2.25
CA THR A 122 -15.09 3.83 1.84
C THR A 122 -16.41 4.52 1.51
N SER A 123 -17.34 3.85 0.83
CA SER A 123 -18.65 4.41 0.47
C SER A 123 -19.53 4.83 1.66
N THR A 124 -19.20 4.41 2.89
CA THR A 124 -19.94 4.77 4.10
C THR A 124 -19.26 5.89 4.90
N GLU A 125 -18.09 6.34 4.48
CA GLU A 125 -17.30 7.39 5.13
C GLU A 125 -17.48 8.74 4.42
N SER A 126 -18.71 9.22 4.33
CA SER A 126 -19.02 10.53 3.72
C SER A 126 -18.50 11.70 4.56
N THR A 127 -18.41 12.88 3.95
CA THR A 127 -18.06 14.15 4.61
C THR A 127 -18.84 14.31 5.91
N GLY A 128 -18.11 14.61 7.00
CA GLY A 128 -18.66 14.79 8.33
C GLY A 128 -18.63 13.52 9.20
N THR A 129 -18.38 12.34 8.63
CA THR A 129 -18.16 11.12 9.40
C THR A 129 -16.76 11.09 10.04
N ALA A 130 -16.60 10.29 11.10
CA ALA A 130 -15.30 10.10 11.75
C ALA A 130 -14.25 9.50 10.80
N GLY A 131 -14.63 8.51 9.98
CA GLY A 131 -13.72 7.88 9.02
C GLY A 131 -13.26 8.84 7.92
N TYR A 132 -14.15 9.73 7.47
CA TYR A 132 -13.78 10.82 6.56
C TYR A 132 -12.73 11.75 7.19
N GLN A 133 -13.00 12.25 8.38
CA GLN A 133 -12.09 13.14 9.10
C GLN A 133 -10.72 12.50 9.32
N GLN A 134 -10.67 11.23 9.74
CA GLN A 134 -9.43 10.48 9.95
C GLN A 134 -8.62 10.32 8.65
N MET A 135 -9.28 10.03 7.53
CA MET A 135 -8.59 9.90 6.23
C MET A 135 -8.03 11.24 5.76
N MET A 136 -8.82 12.31 5.86
CA MET A 136 -8.37 13.65 5.49
C MET A 136 -7.24 14.14 6.38
N GLU A 137 -7.30 13.86 7.69
CA GLU A 137 -6.22 14.14 8.63
C GLU A 137 -4.94 13.39 8.25
N LEU A 138 -5.03 12.08 7.99
CA LEU A 138 -3.89 11.27 7.59
C LEU A 138 -3.23 11.82 6.32
N ASN A 139 -4.01 12.01 5.25
CA ASN A 139 -3.54 12.55 3.98
C ASN A 139 -2.87 13.93 4.17
N SER A 140 -3.49 14.81 4.97
CA SER A 140 -2.94 16.14 5.29
C SER A 140 -1.62 16.06 6.07
N ARG A 141 -1.53 15.21 7.09
CA ARG A 141 -0.29 15.02 7.87
C ARG A 141 0.85 14.53 6.98
N VAL A 142 0.58 13.59 6.09
CA VAL A 142 1.56 13.06 5.14
C VAL A 142 2.02 14.16 4.19
N LYS A 143 1.09 14.89 3.55
CA LYS A 143 1.41 16.00 2.67
C LYS A 143 2.23 17.09 3.37
N ASN A 144 1.88 17.44 4.60
CA ASN A 144 2.59 18.47 5.37
C ASN A 144 4.00 18.03 5.77
N LYS A 145 4.20 16.73 6.05
CA LYS A 145 5.49 16.18 6.46
C LYS A 145 6.43 15.92 5.28
N PHE A 146 5.89 15.47 4.16
CA PHE A 146 6.65 15.07 2.96
C PHE A 146 6.06 15.71 1.69
N PRO A 147 5.98 17.05 1.61
CA PRO A 147 5.39 17.72 0.46
C PRO A 147 6.13 17.39 -0.86
N GLU A 148 7.42 17.08 -0.78
CA GLU A 148 8.25 16.71 -1.93
C GLU A 148 7.99 15.30 -2.49
N PHE A 149 7.40 14.40 -1.69
CA PHE A 149 7.10 13.02 -2.07
C PHE A 149 5.61 12.78 -2.26
N TYR A 150 4.75 13.73 -1.87
CA TYR A 150 3.31 13.58 -2.00
C TYR A 150 2.90 13.58 -3.48
N CYS A 151 2.16 12.55 -3.89
CA CYS A 151 1.70 12.33 -5.27
C CYS A 151 0.60 13.34 -5.62
N GLU A 152 1.03 14.55 -5.97
CA GLU A 152 0.19 15.70 -6.29
C GLU A 152 0.74 16.45 -7.50
N ILE A 153 -0.14 16.77 -8.45
CA ILE A 153 0.16 17.52 -9.66
C ILE A 153 -0.76 18.74 -9.70
N GLY A 154 -0.19 19.95 -9.71
CA GLY A 154 -0.98 21.17 -9.84
C GLY A 154 -2.00 21.39 -8.72
N GLY A 155 -1.73 20.91 -7.50
CA GLY A 155 -2.65 21.01 -6.37
C GLY A 155 -3.75 19.93 -6.32
N VAL A 156 -3.72 18.96 -7.23
CA VAL A 156 -4.63 17.80 -7.27
C VAL A 156 -3.84 16.57 -6.88
N ASP A 157 -4.26 15.86 -5.82
CA ASP A 157 -3.71 14.56 -5.45
C ASP A 157 -4.46 13.42 -6.14
N ILE A 158 -3.96 12.18 -5.99
CA ILE A 158 -4.57 11.00 -6.62
C ILE A 158 -6.04 10.78 -6.21
N ARG A 159 -6.42 11.13 -4.98
CA ARG A 159 -7.81 11.00 -4.49
C ARG A 159 -8.71 12.01 -5.18
N GLN A 160 -8.30 13.28 -5.23
CA GLN A 160 -9.06 14.31 -5.91
C GLN A 160 -9.10 14.07 -7.42
N ASN A 161 -8.01 13.58 -8.03
CA ASN A 161 -8.00 13.16 -9.42
C ASN A 161 -9.04 12.06 -9.69
N PHE A 162 -9.14 11.05 -8.81
CA PHE A 162 -10.13 10.00 -8.92
C PHE A 162 -11.57 10.53 -8.84
N ILE A 163 -11.82 11.49 -7.95
CA ILE A 163 -13.11 12.20 -7.83
C ILE A 163 -13.43 13.00 -9.11
N ASN A 164 -12.43 13.66 -9.70
CA ASN A 164 -12.60 14.44 -10.93
C ASN A 164 -12.95 13.60 -12.16
N HIS A 165 -12.78 12.27 -12.09
CA HIS A 165 -13.14 11.32 -13.15
C HIS A 165 -14.54 10.70 -12.97
N ALA A 166 -15.35 11.24 -12.06
CA ALA A 166 -16.76 10.88 -11.94
C ALA A 166 -17.49 11.00 -13.30
N ASN A 167 -18.42 10.09 -13.58
CA ASN A 167 -19.30 10.23 -14.73
C ASN A 167 -20.32 11.35 -14.46
N PRO A 168 -20.24 12.52 -15.15
CA PRO A 168 -21.13 13.64 -14.87
C PRO A 168 -22.58 13.38 -15.26
N ALA A 169 -22.85 12.37 -16.10
CA ALA A 169 -24.20 11.93 -16.46
C ALA A 169 -24.80 10.95 -15.44
N SER A 170 -24.01 10.43 -14.49
CA SER A 170 -24.48 9.55 -13.43
C SER A 170 -24.86 10.37 -12.20
N ALA A 171 -26.16 10.42 -11.89
CA ALA A 171 -26.66 11.06 -10.67
C ALA A 171 -26.05 10.44 -9.40
N ASP A 172 -25.76 9.14 -9.45
CA ASP A 172 -25.15 8.38 -8.36
C ASP A 172 -23.69 8.77 -8.10
N ASP A 173 -22.91 9.00 -9.16
CA ASP A 173 -21.55 9.51 -9.02
C ASP A 173 -21.57 10.94 -8.48
N MET A 174 -22.47 11.78 -8.97
CA MET A 174 -22.59 13.16 -8.50
C MET A 174 -23.05 13.23 -7.04
N ASP A 175 -23.88 12.29 -6.58
CA ASP A 175 -24.22 12.10 -5.17
C ASP A 175 -22.98 11.71 -4.35
N ASP A 176 -22.17 10.75 -4.81
CA ASP A 176 -20.90 10.37 -4.17
C ASP A 176 -19.93 11.57 -4.08
N VAL A 177 -19.74 12.31 -5.17
CA VAL A 177 -18.89 13.52 -5.22
C VAL A 177 -19.36 14.58 -4.23
N SER A 178 -20.68 14.83 -4.14
CA SER A 178 -21.25 15.79 -3.19
C SER A 178 -20.98 15.42 -1.73
N LYS A 179 -20.80 14.11 -1.46
CA LYS A 179 -20.48 13.54 -0.16
C LYS A 179 -18.97 13.41 0.08
N GLY A 180 -18.13 13.90 -0.85
CA GLY A 180 -16.68 13.78 -0.78
C GLY A 180 -16.17 12.35 -0.96
N LEU A 181 -16.96 11.48 -1.58
CA LEU A 181 -16.60 10.08 -1.84
C LEU A 181 -16.03 9.91 -3.24
N THR A 182 -15.24 8.86 -3.42
CA THR A 182 -14.85 8.39 -4.75
C THR A 182 -16.09 7.90 -5.52
N PRO A 183 -16.25 8.22 -6.81
CA PRO A 183 -17.40 7.82 -7.61
C PRO A 183 -17.55 6.31 -7.68
N ARG A 184 -18.77 5.79 -7.47
CA ARG A 184 -19.06 4.35 -7.55
C ARG A 184 -18.92 3.77 -8.95
N SER A 185 -19.02 4.57 -10.01
CA SER A 185 -18.73 4.09 -11.38
C SER A 185 -17.28 3.61 -11.57
N LEU A 186 -16.35 4.06 -10.73
CA LEU A 186 -14.94 3.69 -10.82
C LEU A 186 -14.55 2.59 -9.82
N ARG A 187 -15.50 2.07 -9.02
CA ARG A 187 -15.29 1.03 -8.02
C ARG A 187 -16.03 -0.25 -8.41
N TYR A 188 -15.52 -1.40 -8.00
CA TYR A 188 -16.26 -2.66 -8.13
C TYR A 188 -17.03 -3.03 -6.85
N ASP A 189 -16.64 -2.48 -5.71
CA ASP A 189 -17.34 -2.62 -4.42
C ASP A 189 -17.41 -1.29 -3.67
N ASN A 190 -17.55 -1.32 -2.34
CA ASN A 190 -17.67 -0.13 -1.51
C ASN A 190 -16.37 0.67 -1.34
N LEU A 191 -15.24 0.20 -1.88
CA LEU A 191 -13.93 0.81 -1.65
C LEU A 191 -13.01 0.70 -2.87
N HIS A 192 -12.90 -0.50 -3.44
CA HIS A 192 -11.80 -0.83 -4.33
C HIS A 192 -12.06 -0.37 -5.77
N PRO A 193 -11.06 0.26 -6.43
CA PRO A 193 -11.15 0.62 -7.83
C PRO A 193 -11.39 -0.60 -8.72
N ALA A 194 -12.30 -0.46 -9.68
CA ALA A 194 -12.52 -1.46 -10.72
C ALA A 194 -11.24 -1.68 -11.54
N GLN A 195 -11.02 -2.93 -11.97
CA GLN A 195 -9.82 -3.36 -12.72
C GLN A 195 -10.13 -3.65 -14.19
N ALA A 196 -11.40 -3.78 -14.58
CA ALA A 196 -11.82 -3.96 -15.96
C ALA A 196 -13.23 -3.40 -16.21
N LEU A 197 -13.58 -3.12 -17.47
CA LEU A 197 -14.94 -2.74 -17.88
C LEU A 197 -15.84 -3.94 -18.17
N SER A 198 -15.25 -5.07 -18.56
CA SER A 198 -15.99 -6.27 -18.97
C SER A 198 -15.15 -7.53 -18.75
N GLY A 199 -15.80 -8.69 -18.73
CA GLY A 199 -15.18 -9.99 -18.48
C GLY A 199 -15.96 -10.82 -17.47
N SER A 200 -15.35 -11.89 -16.96
CA SER A 200 -15.97 -12.82 -15.98
C SER A 200 -15.37 -12.70 -14.56
N GLY A 201 -14.74 -11.56 -14.23
CA GLY A 201 -14.08 -11.33 -12.94
C GLY A 201 -14.94 -10.59 -11.90
N GLY A 202 -14.52 -10.62 -10.64
CA GLY A 202 -15.19 -9.91 -9.53
C GLY A 202 -14.84 -8.42 -9.38
N SER A 203 -14.00 -7.87 -10.25
CA SER A 203 -13.49 -6.50 -10.16
C SER A 203 -13.89 -5.62 -11.35
N LEU A 204 -15.12 -5.81 -11.83
CA LEU A 204 -15.67 -5.09 -12.97
C LEU A 204 -16.25 -3.73 -12.55
N ALA A 205 -16.08 -2.73 -13.41
CA ALA A 205 -16.77 -1.46 -13.28
C ALA A 205 -18.26 -1.65 -13.66
N PRO A 206 -19.18 -0.84 -13.10
CA PRO A 206 -20.56 -0.80 -13.57
C PRO A 206 -20.67 -0.38 -15.04
N ASP A 207 -21.73 -0.79 -15.73
CA ASP A 207 -21.94 -0.53 -17.17
C ASP A 207 -21.91 0.96 -17.57
N TYR A 208 -22.18 1.85 -16.62
CA TYR A 208 -22.15 3.31 -16.82
C TYR A 208 -20.78 3.95 -16.53
N ALA A 209 -19.75 3.16 -16.28
CA ALA A 209 -18.39 3.66 -16.07
C ALA A 209 -17.80 4.22 -17.37
N LEU A 210 -17.15 5.38 -17.27
CA LEU A 210 -16.41 5.98 -18.40
C LEU A 210 -14.96 5.49 -18.50
N GLY A 211 -14.51 4.70 -17.53
CA GLY A 211 -13.15 4.20 -17.47
C GLY A 211 -12.95 3.18 -16.36
N ILE A 212 -11.73 2.66 -16.27
CA ILE A 212 -11.32 1.70 -15.25
C ILE A 212 -10.66 2.46 -14.11
N GLY A 213 -11.19 2.34 -12.89
CA GLY A 213 -10.65 3.05 -11.72
C GLY A 213 -9.15 2.79 -11.51
N ALA A 214 -8.71 1.54 -11.63
CA ALA A 214 -7.29 1.20 -11.53
C ALA A 214 -6.44 1.91 -12.59
N ASN A 215 -6.93 2.08 -13.83
CA ASN A 215 -6.19 2.79 -14.89
C ASN A 215 -6.10 4.29 -14.61
N ILE A 216 -7.14 4.90 -14.03
CA ILE A 216 -7.10 6.32 -13.65
C ILE A 216 -6.01 6.58 -12.60
N ASN A 217 -5.90 5.69 -11.61
CA ASN A 217 -4.84 5.77 -10.60
C ASN A 217 -3.45 5.52 -11.20
N ALA A 218 -3.33 4.52 -12.07
CA ALA A 218 -2.07 4.19 -12.72
C ALA A 218 -1.58 5.34 -13.63
N GLN A 219 -2.48 5.93 -14.42
CA GLN A 219 -2.15 7.05 -15.29
C GLN A 219 -1.70 8.26 -14.45
N PHE A 220 -2.44 8.62 -13.40
CA PHE A 220 -2.07 9.75 -12.56
C PHE A 220 -0.72 9.55 -11.87
N THR A 221 -0.44 8.33 -11.41
CA THR A 221 0.86 7.98 -10.81
C THR A 221 1.99 8.06 -11.85
N CYS A 222 1.74 7.61 -13.08
CA CYS A 222 2.69 7.72 -14.19
C CYS A 222 2.96 9.20 -14.55
N ASP A 223 1.91 10.01 -14.65
CA ASP A 223 2.01 11.45 -14.92
C ASP A 223 2.82 12.15 -13.81
N PHE A 224 2.63 11.73 -12.55
CA PHE A 224 3.44 12.23 -11.44
C PHE A 224 4.91 11.90 -11.66
N PHE A 225 5.27 10.65 -11.99
CA PHE A 225 6.66 10.27 -12.27
C PHE A 225 7.26 11.06 -13.45
N GLN A 226 6.51 11.24 -14.54
CA GLN A 226 6.93 12.06 -15.68
C GLN A 226 7.16 13.52 -15.27
N SER A 227 6.27 14.10 -14.47
CA SER A 227 6.41 15.47 -13.97
C SER A 227 7.65 15.67 -13.09
N ARG A 228 8.19 14.58 -12.53
CA ARG A 228 9.40 14.55 -11.71
C ARG A 228 10.66 14.20 -12.52
N GLY A 229 10.49 13.79 -13.79
CA GLY A 229 11.58 13.37 -14.67
C GLY A 229 12.19 12.01 -14.30
N TRP A 230 11.43 11.15 -13.61
CA TRP A 230 11.87 9.82 -13.20
C TRP A 230 11.78 8.79 -14.34
N ILE A 231 10.86 9.02 -15.28
CA ILE A 231 10.61 8.20 -16.47
C ILE A 231 10.36 9.05 -17.71
#